data_AF-A0A2T6C038-F1
#
_entry.id   AF-A0A2T6C038-F1
#
_cell.length_a   1.000
_cell.length_b   1.000
_cell.length_c   1.000
_cell.angle_alpha   90.00
_cell.angle_beta   90.00
_cell.angle_gamma   90.00
#
_symmetry.space_group_name_H-M   'P 1'
#
loop_
_entity.id
_entity.type
_entity.pdbx_description
1 polymer ?
#
loop_
_entity_poly.entity_id
_entity_poly.type
_entity_poly.pdbx_seq_one_letter_code
_entity_poly.pdbx_strand_id
1 'polypeptide(L)'
;MKIVQTIPVYNRKSKRVTSLKLDDFKQIANENEEFFDVQSDFVIIKDRFFRMPHLVKPWTFWIENGKPQVEPTKNTNYTKVLFAVEAPDKNEFDYKNEFRAMNPLSGYFQSFKTGFIELMQQISTEELTHFEVTFYTLVPYQTSLHYLLGKRGSNQTRLNFWFYGWINLKYRNDFMNYLKQYQFDYYINGSTRAFKGIISQELSRVIDVEYQVHHPNSGFWKRKDINLGIKKIVHLELAEIQWT
;
A
#
# COMPACT_ATOMS: atom_id res chain seq x y z
N MET A 1 -3.26 -22.61 30.41
CA MET A 1 -2.89 -21.66 29.33
C MET A 1 -2.11 -22.43 28.27
N LYS A 2 -2.61 -22.53 27.03
CA LYS A 2 -1.92 -23.33 25.98
C LYS A 2 -0.78 -22.48 25.42
N ILE A 3 0.47 -22.87 25.67
CA ILE A 3 1.64 -22.17 25.12
C ILE A 3 1.62 -22.39 23.60
N VAL A 4 1.43 -21.32 22.84
CA VAL A 4 1.49 -21.38 21.38
C VAL A 4 2.96 -21.42 20.99
N GLN A 5 3.42 -22.55 20.46
CA GLN A 5 4.77 -22.66 19.92
C GLN A 5 4.88 -21.82 18.64
N THR A 6 5.96 -21.03 18.56
CA THR A 6 6.23 -20.15 17.42
C THR A 6 7.66 -20.32 16.94
N ILE A 7 7.86 -20.22 15.62
CA ILE A 7 9.17 -20.25 14.97
C ILE A 7 9.61 -18.80 14.69
N PRO A 8 10.76 -18.33 15.21
CA PRO A 8 11.25 -16.99 14.92
C PRO A 8 11.61 -16.81 13.44
N VAL A 9 11.38 -15.61 12.93
CA VAL A 9 11.80 -15.20 11.59
C VAL A 9 12.83 -14.09 11.71
N TYR A 10 13.98 -14.27 11.08
CA TYR A 10 15.08 -13.33 11.00
C TYR A 10 15.24 -12.79 9.58
N ASN A 11 15.93 -11.67 9.43
CA ASN A 11 16.48 -11.26 8.13
C ASN A 11 17.93 -11.73 7.97
N ARG A 12 18.54 -11.48 6.81
CA ARG A 12 19.95 -11.82 6.53
C ARG A 12 20.98 -11.15 7.45
N LYS A 13 20.60 -10.13 8.21
CA LYS A 13 21.45 -9.47 9.21
C LYS A 13 21.22 -10.04 10.62
N SER A 14 20.58 -11.20 10.73
CA SER A 14 20.23 -11.87 11.99
C SER A 14 19.36 -11.04 12.94
N LYS A 15 18.73 -9.97 12.44
CA LYS A 15 17.75 -9.19 13.22
C LYS A 15 16.41 -9.92 13.16
N ARG A 16 15.85 -10.22 14.33
CA ARG A 16 14.51 -10.81 14.42
C ARG A 16 13.47 -9.86 13.84
N VAL A 17 12.70 -10.34 12.87
CA VAL A 17 11.64 -9.63 12.16
C VAL A 17 10.29 -9.90 12.82
N THR A 18 9.98 -11.18 13.07
CA THR A 18 8.70 -11.62 13.63
C THR A 18 8.80 -13.07 14.14
N SER A 19 7.66 -13.73 14.32
CA SER A 19 7.54 -15.18 14.46
C SER A 19 6.30 -15.71 13.74
N LEU A 20 6.36 -16.97 13.33
CA LEU A 20 5.30 -17.74 12.69
C LEU A 20 4.75 -18.77 13.67
N LYS A 21 3.46 -19.10 13.57
CA LYS A 21 2.95 -20.31 14.22
C LYS A 21 3.53 -21.54 13.53
N LEU A 22 3.59 -22.67 14.23
CA LEU A 22 4.11 -23.91 13.65
C LEU A 22 3.37 -24.31 12.35
N ASP A 23 2.06 -24.09 12.27
CA ASP A 23 1.27 -24.39 11.08
C ASP A 23 1.61 -23.47 9.90
N ASP A 24 1.81 -22.17 10.17
CA ASP A 24 2.25 -21.18 9.16
C ASP A 24 3.67 -21.51 8.67
N PHE A 25 4.55 -21.93 9.59
CA PHE A 25 5.90 -22.39 9.27
C PHE A 25 5.88 -23.62 8.34
N LYS A 26 5.03 -24.62 8.63
CA LYS A 26 4.90 -25.81 7.77
C LYS A 26 4.40 -25.47 6.37
N GLN A 27 3.60 -24.42 6.20
CA GLN A 27 3.19 -23.95 4.89
C GLN A 27 4.39 -23.35 4.15
N ILE A 28 5.13 -22.44 4.79
CA ILE A 28 6.31 -21.80 4.22
C ILE A 28 7.45 -22.79 3.92
N ALA A 29 7.63 -23.80 4.76
CA ALA A 29 8.67 -24.82 4.61
C ALA A 29 8.55 -25.65 3.31
N ASN A 30 7.34 -25.71 2.74
CA ASN A 30 7.07 -26.42 1.49
C ASN A 30 7.07 -25.49 0.26
N GLU A 31 7.28 -24.20 0.45
CA GLU A 31 7.32 -23.20 -0.62
C GLU A 31 8.75 -23.03 -1.14
N ASN A 32 8.90 -22.47 -2.35
CA ASN A 32 10.18 -22.32 -3.02
C ASN A 32 11.24 -21.62 -2.12
N GLU A 33 12.42 -22.24 -1.97
CA GLU A 33 13.56 -21.74 -1.17
C GLU A 33 14.06 -20.37 -1.61
N GLU A 34 13.60 -19.84 -2.74
CA GLU A 34 13.99 -18.52 -3.23
C GLU A 34 13.73 -17.38 -2.21
N PHE A 35 12.72 -17.54 -1.36
CA PHE A 35 12.22 -16.47 -0.48
C PHE A 35 12.59 -16.65 0.99
N PHE A 36 12.66 -17.90 1.43
CA PHE A 36 12.92 -18.27 2.79
C PHE A 36 14.06 -19.28 2.82
N ASP A 37 14.98 -19.11 3.75
CA ASP A 37 15.89 -20.17 4.19
C ASP A 37 15.30 -20.73 5.49
N VAL A 38 14.84 -21.97 5.40
CA VAL A 38 14.03 -22.61 6.43
C VAL A 38 14.91 -23.59 7.19
N GLN A 39 15.15 -23.28 8.46
CA GLN A 39 15.88 -24.12 9.38
C GLN A 39 14.90 -24.80 10.34
N SER A 40 15.34 -25.85 11.02
CA SER A 40 14.49 -26.65 11.92
C SER A 40 13.83 -25.82 13.03
N ASP A 41 14.46 -24.73 13.44
CA ASP A 41 14.10 -23.90 14.60
C ASP A 41 13.93 -22.41 14.27
N PHE A 42 14.24 -21.96 13.06
CA PHE A 42 14.03 -20.59 12.61
C PHE A 42 13.87 -20.46 11.09
N VAL A 43 13.44 -19.28 10.63
CA VAL A 43 13.36 -18.94 9.21
C VAL A 43 14.15 -17.66 8.96
N ILE A 44 14.93 -17.59 7.88
CA ILE A 44 15.52 -16.36 7.38
C ILE A 44 14.74 -15.91 6.14
N ILE A 45 14.16 -14.71 6.19
CA ILE A 45 13.59 -14.06 5.01
C ILE A 45 14.71 -13.44 4.16
N LYS A 46 14.73 -13.79 2.88
CA LYS A 46 15.73 -13.30 1.92
C LYS A 46 15.28 -11.94 1.35
N ASP A 47 16.20 -11.00 1.21
CA ASP A 47 15.91 -9.67 0.62
C ASP A 47 15.28 -9.75 -0.78
N ARG A 48 15.62 -10.79 -1.56
CA ARG A 48 15.04 -11.02 -2.90
C ARG A 48 13.52 -11.17 -2.85
N PHE A 49 12.97 -11.67 -1.73
CA PHE A 49 11.53 -11.71 -1.48
C PHE A 49 10.86 -10.35 -1.58
N PHE A 50 11.61 -9.25 -1.45
CA PHE A 50 11.10 -7.88 -1.54
C PHE A 50 11.65 -7.12 -2.76
N ARG A 51 12.60 -7.66 -3.53
CA ARG A 51 13.33 -6.88 -4.55
C ARG A 51 12.99 -7.21 -6.00
N MET A 52 11.85 -7.86 -6.28
CA MET A 52 11.39 -8.00 -7.65
C MET A 52 11.02 -6.65 -8.29
N PRO A 53 11.71 -6.24 -9.37
CA PRO A 53 11.56 -4.91 -9.98
C PRO A 53 10.18 -4.61 -10.56
N HIS A 54 9.42 -5.64 -10.96
CA HIS A 54 8.08 -5.51 -11.54
C HIS A 54 6.96 -5.33 -10.52
N LEU A 55 7.26 -5.51 -9.23
CA LEU A 55 6.28 -5.40 -8.17
C LEU A 55 6.09 -3.97 -7.67
N VAL A 56 6.95 -3.04 -8.07
CA VAL A 56 6.95 -1.67 -7.55
C VAL A 56 6.85 -0.69 -8.70
N LYS A 57 5.64 -0.18 -8.97
CA LYS A 57 5.50 1.12 -9.61
C LYS A 57 4.30 1.88 -9.04
N PRO A 58 4.42 3.19 -8.77
CA PRO A 58 3.26 4.06 -8.89
C PRO A 58 2.65 3.89 -10.28
N TRP A 59 1.34 3.72 -10.34
CA TRP A 59 0.61 3.60 -11.61
C TRP A 59 -0.12 4.89 -11.88
N THR A 60 0.31 5.61 -12.91
CA THR A 60 -0.34 6.83 -13.35
C THR A 60 -1.26 6.51 -14.52
N PHE A 61 -2.50 6.99 -14.43
CA PHE A 61 -3.50 6.91 -15.48
C PHE A 61 -4.34 8.19 -15.46
N TRP A 62 -5.14 8.39 -16.50
CA TRP A 62 -5.96 9.59 -16.64
C TRP A 62 -7.43 9.26 -16.46
N ILE A 63 -8.20 10.19 -15.93
CA ILE A 63 -9.66 10.14 -15.92
C ILE A 63 -10.19 11.42 -16.53
N GLU A 64 -10.88 11.29 -17.65
CA GLU A 64 -11.42 12.41 -18.41
C GLU A 64 -12.94 12.27 -18.50
N ASN A 65 -13.66 13.25 -17.99
CA ASN A 65 -15.12 13.27 -17.96
C ASN A 65 -15.69 11.96 -17.37
N GLY A 66 -15.09 11.50 -16.27
CA GLY A 66 -15.48 10.27 -15.59
C GLY A 66 -15.02 8.97 -16.25
N LYS A 67 -14.28 9.02 -17.36
CA LYS A 67 -13.83 7.83 -18.10
C LYS A 67 -12.32 7.63 -17.96
N PRO A 68 -11.87 6.45 -17.52
CA PRO A 68 -10.44 6.16 -17.42
C PRO A 68 -9.81 6.05 -18.80
N GLN A 69 -8.61 6.58 -18.93
CA GLN A 69 -7.76 6.57 -20.12
C GLN A 69 -6.38 6.04 -19.76
N VAL A 70 -5.77 5.29 -20.68
CA VAL A 70 -4.40 4.78 -20.52
C VAL A 70 -3.38 5.89 -20.77
N GLU A 71 -3.74 6.88 -21.58
CA GLU A 71 -2.92 8.04 -21.95
C GLU A 71 -3.84 9.28 -22.08
N PRO A 72 -3.32 10.51 -21.92
CA PRO A 72 -4.12 11.71 -22.06
C PRO A 72 -4.60 11.87 -23.50
N THR A 73 -5.89 12.15 -23.71
CA THR A 73 -6.44 12.27 -25.07
C THR A 73 -6.15 13.64 -25.70
N LYS A 74 -5.89 14.64 -24.88
CA LYS A 74 -5.58 16.02 -25.28
C LYS A 74 -4.53 16.61 -24.36
N ASN A 75 -3.80 17.58 -24.88
CA ASN A 75 -2.89 18.37 -24.07
C ASN A 75 -3.72 19.41 -23.28
N THR A 76 -4.14 19.04 -22.06
CA THR A 76 -4.93 19.87 -21.15
C THR A 76 -4.33 19.86 -19.75
N ASN A 77 -4.78 20.76 -18.89
CA ASN A 77 -4.35 20.75 -17.49
C ASN A 77 -5.14 19.68 -16.73
N TYR A 78 -4.41 18.79 -16.05
CA TYR A 78 -5.00 17.75 -15.23
C TYR A 78 -4.79 18.07 -13.75
N THR A 79 -5.83 17.83 -12.95
CA THR A 79 -5.68 17.76 -11.49
C THR A 79 -4.91 16.49 -11.13
N LYS A 80 -3.76 16.66 -10.48
CA LYS A 80 -2.89 15.57 -10.06
C LYS A 80 -3.33 15.01 -8.72
N VAL A 81 -3.62 13.72 -8.68
CA VAL A 81 -4.10 13.04 -7.47
C VAL A 81 -3.18 11.88 -7.13
N LEU A 82 -2.62 11.87 -5.93
CA LEU A 82 -1.92 10.71 -5.39
C LEU A 82 -2.89 9.91 -4.52
N PHE A 83 -3.07 8.62 -4.82
CA PHE A 83 -3.85 7.69 -4.02
C PHE A 83 -2.95 6.57 -3.47
N ALA A 84 -2.68 6.59 -2.17
CA ALA A 84 -1.78 5.62 -1.53
C ALA A 84 -2.53 4.50 -0.81
N VAL A 85 -2.04 3.25 -0.96
CA VAL A 85 -2.50 2.05 -0.24
C VAL A 85 -1.32 1.28 0.34
N GLU A 86 -1.53 0.53 1.43
CA GLU A 86 -0.45 -0.18 2.13
C GLU A 86 0.22 -1.26 1.27
N ALA A 87 -0.55 -1.88 0.39
CA ALA A 87 -0.22 -3.09 -0.35
C ALA A 87 -1.17 -3.19 -1.55
N PRO A 88 -0.91 -4.06 -2.53
CA PRO A 88 -1.76 -4.21 -3.71
C PRO A 88 -2.89 -5.20 -3.47
N ASP A 89 -3.82 -5.31 -4.43
CA ASP A 89 -4.85 -6.35 -4.38
C ASP A 89 -4.25 -7.70 -4.78
N LYS A 90 -4.80 -8.79 -4.24
CA LYS A 90 -4.35 -10.15 -4.56
C LYS A 90 -4.58 -10.52 -6.02
N ASN A 91 -5.48 -9.85 -6.72
CA ASN A 91 -5.75 -10.14 -8.12
C ASN A 91 -4.80 -9.39 -9.07
N GLU A 92 -3.94 -8.51 -8.56
CA GLU A 92 -3.03 -7.71 -9.39
C GLU A 92 -1.75 -8.48 -9.78
N PHE A 93 -1.48 -9.63 -9.16
CA PHE A 93 -0.24 -10.40 -9.31
C PHE A 93 -0.47 -11.90 -9.52
N ASP A 94 0.36 -12.51 -10.37
CA ASP A 94 0.48 -13.97 -10.50
C ASP A 94 1.47 -14.50 -9.47
N TYR A 95 0.93 -14.94 -8.34
CA TYR A 95 1.74 -15.53 -7.28
C TYR A 95 2.42 -16.84 -7.64
N LYS A 96 1.94 -17.54 -8.68
CA LYS A 96 2.51 -18.82 -9.12
C LYS A 96 3.61 -18.65 -10.17
N ASN A 97 3.71 -17.47 -10.77
CA ASN A 97 4.66 -17.16 -11.83
C ASN A 97 5.55 -15.97 -11.42
N GLU A 98 6.46 -16.21 -10.46
CA GLU A 98 7.45 -15.22 -10.00
C GLU A 98 6.84 -13.87 -9.56
N PHE A 99 5.63 -13.90 -8.99
CA PHE A 99 4.89 -12.69 -8.61
C PHE A 99 4.74 -11.69 -9.76
N ARG A 100 4.62 -12.16 -11.00
CA ARG A 100 4.50 -11.28 -12.17
C ARG A 100 3.25 -10.40 -12.04
N ALA A 101 3.38 -9.12 -12.34
CA ALA A 101 2.21 -8.24 -12.47
C ALA A 101 1.33 -8.74 -13.62
N MET A 102 0.09 -9.12 -13.30
CA MET A 102 -0.83 -9.74 -14.26
C MET A 102 -1.62 -8.68 -15.01
N ASN A 103 -2.23 -7.78 -14.26
CA ASN A 103 -2.96 -6.66 -14.82
C ASN A 103 -3.12 -5.59 -13.71
N PRO A 104 -2.26 -4.55 -13.70
CA PRO A 104 -2.55 -3.39 -12.87
C PRO A 104 -3.95 -2.91 -13.28
N LEU A 105 -4.73 -2.39 -12.34
CA LEU A 105 -6.10 -1.94 -12.59
C LEU A 105 -7.22 -3.01 -12.56
N SER A 106 -6.91 -4.29 -12.36
CA SER A 106 -7.94 -5.34 -12.19
C SER A 106 -8.41 -5.51 -10.73
N GLY A 107 -7.63 -5.00 -9.76
CA GLY A 107 -7.89 -5.07 -8.33
C GLY A 107 -8.57 -3.83 -7.77
N TYR A 108 -7.87 -3.09 -6.91
CA TYR A 108 -8.44 -1.94 -6.18
C TYR A 108 -8.94 -0.87 -7.12
N PHE A 109 -8.27 -0.68 -8.26
CA PHE A 109 -8.71 0.25 -9.29
C PHE A 109 -10.15 0.04 -9.73
N GLN A 110 -10.66 -1.20 -9.84
CA GLN A 110 -12.05 -1.41 -10.27
C GLN A 110 -13.05 -0.86 -9.26
N SER A 111 -12.75 -0.97 -7.97
CA SER A 111 -13.58 -0.38 -6.91
C SER A 111 -13.34 1.13 -6.81
N PHE A 112 -12.11 1.55 -7.05
CA PHE A 112 -11.69 2.95 -7.06
C PHE A 112 -12.34 3.75 -8.20
N LYS A 113 -12.27 3.30 -9.46
CA LYS A 113 -12.74 4.07 -10.62
C LYS A 113 -14.22 4.47 -10.52
N THR A 114 -15.04 3.62 -9.89
CA THR A 114 -16.47 3.88 -9.70
C THR A 114 -16.70 4.91 -8.61
N GLY A 115 -16.00 4.79 -7.47
CA GLY A 115 -16.13 5.72 -6.36
C GLY A 115 -15.25 6.97 -6.44
N PHE A 116 -14.33 7.04 -7.40
CA PHE A 116 -13.33 8.11 -7.47
C PHE A 116 -13.94 9.44 -7.86
N ILE A 117 -14.84 9.46 -8.85
CA ILE A 117 -15.51 10.71 -9.25
C ILE A 117 -16.33 11.26 -8.08
N GLU A 118 -17.05 10.39 -7.39
CA GLU A 118 -17.81 10.78 -6.20
C GLU A 118 -16.90 11.25 -5.07
N LEU A 119 -15.75 10.61 -4.86
CA LEU A 119 -14.72 11.09 -3.94
C LEU A 119 -14.26 12.50 -4.29
N MET A 120 -13.89 12.73 -5.55
CA MET A 120 -13.39 14.03 -5.99
C MET A 120 -14.44 15.13 -5.88
N GLN A 121 -15.71 14.82 -6.17
CA GLN A 121 -16.83 15.75 -5.96
C GLN A 121 -17.03 16.11 -4.48
N GLN A 122 -16.74 15.20 -3.55
CA GLN A 122 -16.88 15.45 -2.12
C GLN A 122 -15.70 16.22 -1.51
N ILE A 123 -14.50 16.15 -2.11
CA ILE A 123 -13.29 16.81 -1.56
C ILE A 123 -12.84 18.04 -2.35
N SER A 124 -13.28 18.18 -3.59
CA SER A 124 -12.98 19.34 -4.41
C SER A 124 -14.03 20.44 -4.22
N THR A 125 -13.58 21.69 -4.27
CA THR A 125 -14.44 22.86 -4.25
C THR A 125 -14.89 23.30 -5.65
N GLU A 126 -14.30 22.71 -6.70
CA GLU A 126 -14.56 23.06 -8.10
C GLU A 126 -15.04 21.83 -8.87
N GLU A 127 -15.76 22.06 -9.97
CA GLU A 127 -16.17 20.98 -10.86
C GLU A 127 -14.98 20.52 -11.70
N LEU A 128 -14.30 19.48 -11.22
CA LEU A 128 -13.13 18.91 -11.87
C LEU A 128 -13.51 17.75 -12.80
N THR A 129 -13.03 17.82 -14.04
CA THR A 129 -13.37 16.84 -15.10
C THR A 129 -12.16 16.09 -15.67
N HIS A 130 -10.94 16.53 -15.38
CA HIS A 130 -9.70 15.96 -15.90
C HIS A 130 -8.72 15.69 -14.76
N PHE A 131 -8.40 14.40 -14.54
CA PHE A 131 -7.50 13.96 -13.47
C PHE A 131 -6.32 13.16 -14.03
N GLU A 132 -5.13 13.42 -13.51
CA GLU A 132 -3.95 12.56 -13.61
C GLU A 132 -3.80 11.87 -12.26
N VAL A 133 -4.11 10.59 -12.20
CA VAL A 133 -4.19 9.84 -10.94
C VAL A 133 -3.03 8.88 -10.85
N THR A 134 -2.24 9.04 -9.80
CA THR A 134 -1.19 8.10 -9.41
C THR A 134 -1.66 7.21 -8.28
N PHE A 135 -1.86 5.93 -8.56
CA PHE A 135 -2.10 4.90 -7.54
C PHE A 135 -0.77 4.35 -7.02
N TYR A 136 -0.45 4.62 -5.75
CA TYR A 136 0.83 4.26 -5.13
C TYR A 136 0.65 3.11 -4.14
N THR A 137 1.30 1.98 -4.41
CA THR A 137 1.37 0.84 -3.50
C THR A 137 2.64 0.92 -2.66
N LEU A 138 2.50 1.07 -1.34
CA LEU A 138 3.62 1.38 -0.45
C LEU A 138 4.54 0.19 -0.17
N VAL A 139 3.98 -0.99 0.10
CA VAL A 139 4.75 -2.22 0.25
C VAL A 139 4.10 -3.33 -0.60
N PRO A 140 4.59 -3.56 -1.82
CA PRO A 140 3.90 -4.39 -2.80
C PRO A 140 3.77 -5.88 -2.42
N TYR A 141 4.52 -6.34 -1.42
CA TYR A 141 4.68 -7.75 -1.10
C TYR A 141 3.81 -8.25 0.05
N GLN A 142 3.08 -7.38 0.75
CA GLN A 142 2.23 -7.82 1.87
C GLN A 142 1.16 -8.82 1.39
N THR A 143 0.71 -8.68 0.15
CA THR A 143 -0.32 -9.55 -0.43
C THR A 143 0.20 -10.94 -0.77
N SER A 144 1.50 -11.06 -1.08
CA SER A 144 2.20 -12.34 -1.18
C SER A 144 2.17 -13.13 0.12
N LEU A 145 2.34 -12.45 1.27
CA LEU A 145 2.20 -13.09 2.58
C LEU A 145 0.76 -13.52 2.87
N HIS A 146 -0.23 -12.76 2.38
CA HIS A 146 -1.62 -13.19 2.44
C HIS A 146 -1.87 -14.45 1.58
N TYR A 147 -1.23 -14.57 0.43
CA TYR A 147 -1.30 -15.78 -0.39
C TYR A 147 -0.68 -16.98 0.34
N LEU A 148 0.57 -16.83 0.83
CA LEU A 148 1.31 -17.90 1.51
C LEU A 148 0.64 -18.37 2.80
N LEU A 149 0.14 -17.43 3.61
CA LEU A 149 -0.43 -17.74 4.93
C LEU A 149 -1.97 -17.85 4.92
N GLY A 150 -2.60 -17.57 3.76
CA GLY A 150 -4.05 -17.47 3.63
C GLY A 150 -4.68 -16.58 4.69
N LYS A 151 -5.93 -16.88 5.08
CA LYS A 151 -6.61 -16.24 6.22
C LYS A 151 -6.06 -16.65 7.60
N ARG A 152 -5.14 -17.61 7.66
CA ARG A 152 -4.62 -18.19 8.92
C ARG A 152 -3.47 -17.39 9.50
N GLY A 153 -2.69 -16.72 8.65
CA GLY A 153 -1.62 -15.81 9.07
C GLY A 153 -2.14 -14.68 9.95
N SER A 154 -1.46 -14.47 11.09
CA SER A 154 -1.86 -13.44 12.04
C SER A 154 -1.68 -12.02 11.48
N ASN A 155 -2.59 -11.11 11.83
CA ASN A 155 -2.46 -9.70 11.42
C ASN A 155 -1.15 -9.08 11.93
N GLN A 156 -0.70 -9.47 13.13
CA GLN A 156 0.57 -9.01 13.69
C GLN A 156 1.76 -9.46 12.83
N THR A 157 1.77 -10.71 12.39
CA THR A 157 2.82 -11.24 11.51
C THR A 157 2.88 -10.45 10.20
N ARG A 158 1.72 -10.20 9.56
CA ARG A 158 1.64 -9.41 8.32
C ARG A 158 2.12 -7.98 8.52
N LEU A 159 1.70 -7.35 9.62
CA LEU A 159 2.11 -5.99 9.98
C LEU A 159 3.63 -5.91 10.21
N ASN A 160 4.21 -6.88 10.91
CA ASN A 160 5.66 -6.93 11.16
C ASN A 160 6.46 -7.06 9.87
N PHE A 161 6.02 -7.94 8.94
CA PHE A 161 6.67 -8.04 7.64
C PHE A 161 6.51 -6.77 6.80
N TRP A 162 5.32 -6.14 6.85
CA TRP A 162 5.10 -4.87 6.19
C TRP A 162 6.05 -3.80 6.73
N PHE A 163 6.16 -3.66 8.06
CA PHE A 163 7.11 -2.73 8.69
C PHE A 163 8.55 -3.04 8.33
N TYR A 164 8.90 -4.32 8.25
CA TYR A 164 10.22 -4.71 7.82
C TYR A 164 10.51 -4.20 6.40
N GLY A 165 9.59 -4.40 5.46
CA GLY A 165 9.66 -3.82 4.13
C GLY A 165 9.75 -2.30 4.17
N TRP A 166 8.74 -1.66 4.75
CA TRP A 166 8.59 -0.21 4.80
C TRP A 166 9.85 0.49 5.35
N ILE A 167 10.30 0.08 6.54
CA ILE A 167 11.39 0.75 7.26
C ILE A 167 12.77 0.24 6.83
N ASN A 168 12.98 -1.08 6.72
CA ASN A 168 14.33 -1.64 6.60
C ASN A 168 14.74 -1.90 5.14
N LEU A 169 13.79 -1.99 4.21
CA LEU A 169 14.05 -2.30 2.80
C LEU A 169 13.88 -1.10 1.86
N LYS A 170 13.95 0.12 2.41
CA LYS A 170 14.01 1.41 1.70
C LYS A 170 12.71 1.92 1.08
N TYR A 171 11.60 1.18 1.05
CA TYR A 171 10.36 1.67 0.43
C TYR A 171 9.83 2.98 1.02
N ARG A 172 9.98 3.17 2.33
CA ARG A 172 9.68 4.46 2.96
C ARG A 172 10.47 5.59 2.29
N ASN A 173 11.78 5.41 2.13
CA ASN A 173 12.63 6.43 1.52
C ASN A 173 12.29 6.63 0.04
N ASP A 174 11.97 5.57 -0.69
CA ASP A 174 11.56 5.65 -2.10
C ASP A 174 10.25 6.44 -2.24
N PHE A 175 9.28 6.21 -1.36
CA PHE A 175 8.05 6.99 -1.30
C PHE A 175 8.31 8.46 -0.97
N MET A 176 9.13 8.75 0.05
CA MET A 176 9.47 10.12 0.40
C MET A 176 10.23 10.84 -0.72
N ASN A 177 11.12 10.15 -1.43
CA ASN A 177 11.83 10.70 -2.58
C ASN A 177 10.87 10.98 -3.74
N TYR A 178 9.91 10.09 -3.97
CA TYR A 178 8.85 10.29 -4.96
C TYR A 178 8.03 11.56 -4.65
N LEU A 179 7.61 11.75 -3.39
CA LEU A 179 6.87 12.96 -2.97
C LEU A 179 7.68 14.26 -3.07
N LYS A 180 9.00 14.19 -2.97
CA LYS A 180 9.87 15.36 -3.21
C LYS A 180 10.00 15.72 -4.68
N GLN A 181 9.96 14.72 -5.56
CA GLN A 181 10.11 14.91 -6.99
C GLN A 181 8.80 15.31 -7.68
N TYR A 182 7.67 14.84 -7.16
CA TYR A 182 6.35 15.03 -7.76
C TYR A 182 5.40 15.74 -6.80
N GLN A 183 4.78 16.82 -7.28
CA GLN A 183 3.72 17.52 -6.57
C GLN A 183 2.34 17.09 -7.08
N PHE A 184 1.41 16.98 -6.15
CA PHE A 184 0.00 16.62 -6.40
C PHE A 184 -0.92 17.67 -5.77
N ASP A 185 -2.07 17.87 -6.40
CA ASP A 185 -3.12 18.76 -5.89
C ASP A 185 -3.90 18.10 -4.73
N TYR A 186 -4.06 16.78 -4.79
CA TYR A 186 -4.74 16.01 -3.76
C TYR A 186 -3.92 14.78 -3.34
N TYR A 187 -3.73 14.63 -2.03
CA TYR A 187 -3.10 13.46 -1.43
C TYR A 187 -4.14 12.65 -0.68
N ILE A 188 -4.36 11.41 -1.11
CA ILE A 188 -5.41 10.54 -0.57
C ILE A 188 -4.77 9.30 0.06
N ASN A 189 -4.96 9.15 1.37
CA ASN A 189 -4.54 7.97 2.11
C ASN A 189 -5.71 6.98 2.20
N GLY A 190 -5.73 6.00 1.29
CA GLY A 190 -6.71 4.92 1.21
C GLY A 190 -6.31 3.66 1.97
N SER A 191 -5.31 3.72 2.83
CA SER A 191 -4.84 2.52 3.53
C SER A 191 -5.79 2.03 4.62
N THR A 192 -5.66 0.77 5.02
CA THR A 192 -6.45 0.24 6.16
C THR A 192 -6.05 0.88 7.49
N ARG A 193 -6.96 0.79 8.48
CA ARG A 193 -6.80 1.44 9.80
C ARG A 193 -5.45 1.21 10.48
N ALA A 194 -4.87 0.02 10.30
CA ALA A 194 -3.58 -0.32 10.91
C ALA A 194 -2.40 0.49 10.33
N PHE A 195 -2.47 0.88 9.06
CA PHE A 195 -1.39 1.59 8.36
C PHE A 195 -1.63 3.09 8.25
N LYS A 196 -2.90 3.50 8.29
CA LYS A 196 -3.31 4.89 8.06
C LYS A 196 -2.52 5.89 8.89
N GLY A 197 -2.41 5.68 10.21
CA GLY A 197 -1.65 6.57 11.10
C GLY A 197 -0.15 6.63 10.78
N ILE A 198 0.45 5.49 10.42
CA ILE A 198 1.88 5.41 10.06
C ILE A 198 2.15 6.20 8.78
N ILE A 199 1.30 6.01 7.78
CA ILE A 199 1.43 6.67 6.48
C ILE A 199 1.19 8.18 6.62
N SER A 200 0.16 8.58 7.36
CA SER A 200 -0.15 9.98 7.62
C SER A 200 0.98 10.72 8.34
N GLN A 201 1.70 10.05 9.24
CA GLN A 201 2.88 10.63 9.91
C GLN A 201 4.05 10.87 8.94
N GLU A 202 4.15 10.09 7.86
CA GLU A 202 5.18 10.32 6.85
C GLU A 202 4.73 11.41 5.87
N LEU A 203 3.46 11.41 5.45
CA LEU A 203 2.86 12.45 4.62
C LEU A 203 2.95 13.83 5.29
N SER A 204 2.68 13.92 6.59
CA SER A 204 2.73 15.20 7.34
C SER A 204 4.07 15.91 7.33
N ARG A 205 5.14 15.26 6.83
CA ARG A 205 6.48 15.84 6.73
C ARG A 205 6.73 16.57 5.42
N VAL A 206 5.85 16.39 4.43
CA VAL A 206 6.07 16.82 3.05
C VAL A 206 4.84 17.43 2.40
N ILE A 207 3.67 17.33 3.02
CA ILE A 207 2.41 17.90 2.51
C ILE A 207 1.60 18.55 3.63
N ASP A 208 0.82 19.56 3.26
CA ASP A 208 0.02 20.35 4.20
C ASP A 208 -1.35 19.73 4.45
N VAL A 209 -1.92 19.04 3.46
CA VAL A 209 -3.27 18.50 3.52
C VAL A 209 -3.32 17.09 2.95
N GLU A 210 -3.89 16.16 3.72
CA GLU A 210 -4.29 14.84 3.23
C GLU A 210 -5.78 14.59 3.41
N TYR A 211 -6.32 13.71 2.56
CA TYR A 211 -7.66 13.16 2.70
C TYR A 211 -7.57 11.68 3.04
N GLN A 212 -8.14 11.30 4.16
CA GLN A 212 -8.25 9.91 4.59
C GLN A 212 -9.60 9.35 4.15
N VAL A 213 -9.57 8.20 3.49
CA VAL A 213 -10.78 7.46 3.09
C VAL A 213 -10.74 6.00 3.56
N HIS A 214 -11.88 5.31 3.54
CA HIS A 214 -11.92 3.87 3.70
C HIS A 214 -11.14 3.17 2.58
N HIS A 215 -10.60 2.00 2.88
CA HIS A 215 -9.83 1.24 1.90
C HIS A 215 -10.69 0.86 0.68
N PRO A 216 -10.18 0.94 -0.56
CA PRO A 216 -10.95 0.66 -1.79
C PRO A 216 -11.65 -0.69 -1.83
N ASN A 217 -11.05 -1.70 -1.18
CA ASN A 217 -11.66 -3.03 -1.09
C ASN A 217 -12.78 -3.17 -0.04
N SER A 218 -13.01 -2.13 0.78
CA SER A 218 -14.11 -2.15 1.74
C SER A 218 -15.45 -2.16 1.01
N GLY A 219 -16.45 -2.79 1.63
CA GLY A 219 -17.79 -2.85 1.05
C GLY A 219 -18.47 -1.49 0.90
N PHE A 220 -17.87 -0.39 1.38
CA PHE A 220 -18.40 0.96 1.26
C PHE A 220 -18.24 1.57 -0.13
N TRP A 221 -17.17 1.21 -0.85
CA TRP A 221 -16.91 1.67 -2.23
C TRP A 221 -17.82 1.02 -3.27
N LYS A 222 -18.54 -0.04 -2.90
CA LYS A 222 -19.34 -0.88 -3.81
C LYS A 222 -20.85 -0.67 -3.65
N ARG A 223 -21.26 0.26 -2.77
CA ARG A 223 -22.68 0.55 -2.50
C ARG A 223 -23.21 1.55 -3.52
N LYS A 224 -24.53 1.60 -3.67
CA LYS A 224 -25.20 2.65 -4.47
C LYS A 224 -25.10 4.03 -3.82
N ASP A 225 -25.03 4.05 -2.49
CA ASP A 225 -24.80 5.24 -1.68
C ASP A 225 -23.41 5.10 -1.05
N ILE A 226 -22.41 5.75 -1.65
CA ILE A 226 -21.01 5.53 -1.31
C ILE A 226 -20.66 6.35 -0.07
N ASN A 227 -20.40 5.65 1.05
CA ASN A 227 -19.85 6.27 2.25
C ASN A 227 -18.35 6.03 2.34
N LEU A 228 -17.55 6.97 1.83
CA LEU A 228 -16.10 6.84 1.80
C LEU A 228 -15.41 7.09 3.16
N GLY A 229 -16.16 7.52 4.18
CA GLY A 229 -15.59 7.85 5.50
C GLY A 229 -14.50 8.92 5.41
N ILE A 230 -14.76 9.97 4.62
CA ILE A 230 -13.78 11.01 4.30
C ILE A 230 -13.43 11.80 5.56
N LYS A 231 -12.13 11.95 5.80
CA LYS A 231 -11.59 12.82 6.83
C LYS A 231 -10.47 13.67 6.24
N LYS A 232 -10.64 15.00 6.23
CA LYS A 232 -9.58 15.96 5.90
C LYS A 232 -8.65 16.10 7.10
N ILE A 233 -7.35 16.00 6.88
CA ILE A 233 -6.31 16.26 7.88
C ILE A 233 -5.47 17.42 7.38
N VAL A 234 -5.32 18.43 8.22
CA VAL A 234 -4.41 19.55 7.99
C VAL A 234 -3.18 19.27 8.83
N HIS A 235 -2.05 19.09 8.16
CA HIS A 235 -0.74 18.93 8.76
C HIS A 235 -0.18 20.33 8.99
N LEU A 236 -0.09 20.72 10.26
CA LEU A 236 0.50 21.99 10.62
C LEU A 236 2.01 21.88 10.49
N GLU A 237 2.65 22.88 9.89
CA GLU A 237 4.09 23.04 10.04
C GLU A 237 4.41 23.08 11.54
N LEU A 238 5.41 22.30 11.95
CA LEU A 238 5.99 22.45 13.28
C LEU A 238 6.65 23.83 13.31
N ALA A 239 5.92 24.84 13.73
CA ALA A 239 6.50 26.14 14.01
C ALA A 239 7.67 25.94 14.98
N GLU A 240 8.86 26.41 14.63
CA GLU A 240 9.97 26.46 15.56
C GLU A 240 9.51 27.26 16.78
N ILE A 241 9.40 26.60 17.92
CA ILE A 241 9.17 27.27 19.19
C ILE A 241 10.44 28.07 19.45
N GLN A 242 10.40 29.37 19.19
CA GLN A 242 11.45 30.27 19.65
C GLN A 242 11.40 30.32 21.18
N TRP A 243 12.37 29.66 21.81
CA TRP A 243 12.64 29.87 23.23
C TRP A 243 13.28 31.25 23.36
N THR A 244 12.48 32.25 23.74
CA THR A 244 12.98 33.54 24.24
C THR A 244 13.53 33.40 25.64
#